data_AF-A0AAV2KGB8-F1
#
_entry.id   AF-A0AAV2KGB8-F1
#
_cell.length_a   1.000
_cell.length_b   1.000
_cell.length_c   1.000
_cell.angle_alpha   90.00
_cell.angle_beta   90.00
_cell.angle_gamma   90.00
#
_symmetry.space_group_name_H-M   'P 1'
#
loop_
_entity.id
_entity.type
_entity.pdbx_description
1 polymer ?
#
loop_
_entity_poly.entity_id
_entity_poly.type
_entity_poly.pdbx_seq_one_letter_code
_entity_poly.pdbx_strand_id
1 'polypeptide(L)'
;MAREDFCSPRKPSEADSSSSWPGDPPSPFRLLPNSSALSWALPGSAPPWPPLSALRVLASALNQSCVKTCQRAGLVCEPAFYHYINRKETFHSLELACEGVETQVNHILPAFLLEHRECCLQKEPLLFSCAGSSPQHRRLCPCRDYRAGQVALCRDCL
;
A
#
# COMPACT_ATOMS: atom_id res chain seq x y z
N MET A 1 -20.94 9.66 29.67
CA MET A 1 -20.65 10.99 29.08
C MET A 1 -19.72 10.79 27.89
N ALA A 2 -20.30 10.65 26.70
CA ALA A 2 -19.57 10.71 25.43
C ALA A 2 -20.17 11.90 24.66
N ARG A 3 -19.31 12.79 24.18
CA ARG A 3 -19.68 14.07 23.54
C ARG A 3 -19.77 13.84 22.03
N GLU A 4 -20.99 13.70 21.53
CA GLU A 4 -21.36 13.44 20.14
C GLU A 4 -21.29 14.72 19.27
N ASP A 5 -20.18 15.46 19.28
CA ASP A 5 -20.07 16.74 18.55
C ASP A 5 -18.80 16.89 17.69
N PHE A 6 -18.23 15.78 17.18
CA PHE A 6 -16.99 15.87 16.38
C PHE A 6 -17.19 15.91 14.85
N CYS A 7 -18.41 15.66 14.36
CA CYS A 7 -18.70 15.69 12.92
C CYS A 7 -19.87 16.63 12.59
N SER A 8 -19.65 17.94 12.76
CA SER A 8 -20.48 18.94 12.10
C SER A 8 -19.69 19.56 10.93
N PRO A 9 -20.19 19.48 9.68
CA PRO A 9 -19.57 20.21 8.59
C PRO A 9 -19.72 21.71 8.87
N ARG A 10 -18.59 22.43 8.99
CA ARG A 10 -18.62 23.89 8.94
C ARG A 10 -19.15 24.28 7.56
N LYS A 11 -20.16 25.15 7.52
CA LYS A 11 -20.59 25.80 6.28
C LYS A 11 -19.34 26.37 5.59
N PRO A 12 -19.12 26.12 4.29
CA PRO A 12 -18.13 26.86 3.54
C PRO A 12 -18.47 28.34 3.69
N SER A 13 -17.54 29.12 4.24
CA SER A 13 -17.56 30.56 4.05
C SER A 13 -17.51 30.81 2.55
N GLU A 14 -18.41 31.64 2.03
CA GLU A 14 -18.28 32.25 0.71
C GLU A 14 -17.00 33.10 0.73
N ALA A 15 -15.87 32.46 0.47
CA ALA A 15 -14.62 33.12 0.17
C ALA A 15 -14.75 33.53 -1.29
N ASP A 16 -14.99 34.82 -1.46
CA ASP A 16 -15.05 35.54 -2.71
C ASP A 16 -13.89 35.09 -3.62
N SER A 17 -14.29 34.61 -4.79
CA SER A 17 -13.40 34.23 -5.88
C SER A 17 -12.46 35.38 -6.25
N SER A 18 -11.19 35.02 -6.46
CA SER A 18 -10.15 35.84 -7.11
C SER A 18 -9.40 36.86 -6.24
N SER A 19 -8.49 36.36 -5.41
CA SER A 19 -7.24 37.09 -5.12
C SER A 19 -6.03 36.24 -5.50
N SER A 20 -5.73 36.19 -6.80
CA SER A 20 -4.42 35.78 -7.29
C SER A 20 -3.42 36.89 -6.94
N TRP A 21 -2.47 36.59 -6.05
CA TRP A 21 -1.40 37.53 -5.74
C TRP A 21 -0.45 37.63 -6.95
N PRO A 22 0.10 38.82 -7.26
CA PRO A 22 1.09 38.95 -8.32
C PRO A 22 2.33 38.13 -7.96
N GLY A 23 2.52 36.98 -8.62
CA GLY A 23 3.68 36.10 -8.43
C GLY A 23 3.36 34.65 -8.05
N ASP A 24 2.09 34.29 -7.81
CA ASP A 24 1.75 32.89 -7.55
C ASP A 24 1.91 32.03 -8.81
N PRO A 25 2.61 30.89 -8.73
CA PRO A 25 2.69 29.96 -9.85
C PRO A 25 1.29 29.44 -10.20
N PRO A 26 0.98 29.23 -11.50
CA PRO A 26 -0.32 28.71 -11.92
C PRO A 26 -0.60 27.36 -11.24
N SER A 27 -1.85 27.15 -10.82
CA SER A 27 -2.29 25.91 -10.16
C SER A 27 -1.87 24.70 -11.00
N PRO A 28 -1.22 23.68 -10.39
CA PRO A 28 -0.84 22.46 -11.08
C PRO A 28 -2.04 21.55 -11.36
N PHE A 29 -3.26 21.97 -11.00
CA PHE A 29 -4.47 21.19 -11.12
C PHE A 29 -5.38 21.69 -12.25
N ARG A 30 -5.99 20.76 -12.99
CA ARG A 30 -7.02 21.03 -14.01
C ARG A 30 -8.31 20.30 -13.64
N LEU A 31 -9.45 20.95 -13.81
CA LEU A 31 -10.76 20.30 -13.64
C LEU A 31 -10.95 19.26 -14.73
N LEU A 32 -11.32 18.04 -14.34
CA LEU A 32 -11.71 16.99 -15.27
C LEU A 32 -13.03 17.36 -15.96
N PRO A 33 -13.18 17.14 -17.27
CA PRO A 33 -14.42 17.43 -17.98
C PRO A 33 -15.62 16.73 -17.34
N ASN A 34 -16.71 17.46 -17.10
CA ASN A 34 -17.94 16.96 -16.49
C ASN A 34 -17.76 16.31 -15.10
N SER A 35 -16.73 16.69 -14.34
CA SER A 35 -16.45 16.16 -13.00
C SER A 35 -16.16 17.29 -12.02
N SER A 36 -16.36 17.02 -10.73
CA SER A 36 -15.85 17.86 -9.63
C SER A 36 -14.39 17.54 -9.27
N ALA A 37 -13.77 16.58 -9.94
CA ALA A 37 -12.40 16.15 -9.66
C ALA A 37 -11.36 17.02 -10.36
N LEU A 38 -10.30 17.35 -9.64
CA LEU A 38 -9.10 18.01 -10.16
C LEU A 38 -8.03 16.95 -10.47
N SER A 39 -7.36 17.05 -11.62
CA SER A 39 -6.22 16.22 -12.01
C SER A 39 -4.94 17.05 -12.10
N TRP A 40 -3.79 16.40 -11.86
CA TRP A 40 -2.50 17.05 -12.06
C TRP A 40 -2.27 17.32 -13.56
N ALA A 41 -1.84 18.53 -13.89
CA ALA A 41 -1.77 19.04 -15.26
C ALA A 41 -0.55 18.54 -16.06
N LEU A 42 0.49 18.06 -15.37
CA LEU A 42 1.74 17.65 -16.01
C LEU A 42 1.88 16.11 -16.06
N PRO A 43 2.26 15.51 -17.20
CA PRO A 43 2.60 14.11 -17.26
C PRO A 43 3.89 13.86 -16.47
N GLY A 44 3.77 13.33 -15.25
CA GLY A 44 4.92 12.94 -14.44
C GLY A 44 5.36 11.52 -14.79
N SER A 45 6.51 11.36 -15.46
CA SER A 45 7.24 10.09 -15.47
C SER A 45 8.17 10.05 -14.25
N ALA A 46 7.58 9.88 -13.07
CA ALA A 46 8.37 9.67 -11.85
C ALA A 46 8.84 8.21 -11.81
N PRO A 47 10.07 7.93 -11.32
CA PRO A 47 10.48 6.57 -11.02
C PRO A 47 9.55 5.95 -9.96
N PRO A 48 9.47 4.60 -9.86
CA PRO A 48 8.72 3.94 -8.81
C PRO A 48 9.13 4.46 -7.42
N TRP A 49 8.16 4.86 -6.63
CA TRP A 49 8.35 5.34 -5.27
C TRP A 49 7.44 4.53 -4.33
N PRO A 50 7.95 4.00 -3.21
CA PRO A 50 9.36 3.95 -2.79
C PRO A 50 10.27 3.18 -3.77
N PRO A 51 11.60 3.39 -3.75
CA PRO A 51 12.50 2.64 -4.61
C PRO A 51 12.51 1.15 -4.25
N LEU A 52 12.60 0.28 -5.25
CA LEU A 52 12.56 -1.18 -5.05
C LEU A 52 13.68 -1.70 -4.15
N SER A 53 14.80 -0.97 -4.02
CA SER A 53 15.88 -1.27 -3.08
C SER A 53 15.44 -1.31 -1.60
N ALA A 54 14.35 -0.63 -1.26
CA ALA A 54 13.77 -0.63 0.09
C ALA A 54 12.95 -1.90 0.40
N LEU A 55 12.59 -2.70 -0.61
CA LEU A 55 11.79 -3.90 -0.44
C LEU A 55 12.53 -4.94 0.43
N ARG A 56 11.84 -5.41 1.46
CA ARG A 56 12.19 -6.58 2.28
C ARG A 56 10.98 -7.50 2.31
N VAL A 57 11.09 -8.68 1.71
CA VAL A 57 9.97 -9.64 1.69
C VAL A 57 10.07 -10.56 2.89
N LEU A 58 9.00 -10.68 3.66
CA LEU A 58 8.89 -11.60 4.80
C LEU A 58 7.69 -12.53 4.63
N ALA A 59 7.81 -13.78 5.09
CA ALA A 59 6.65 -14.66 5.23
C ALA A 59 6.04 -14.51 6.63
N SER A 60 4.74 -14.21 6.73
CA SER A 60 4.05 -14.11 8.01
C SER A 60 4.00 -15.46 8.74
N ALA A 61 3.84 -15.41 10.06
CA ALA A 61 3.31 -16.56 10.78
C ALA A 61 1.80 -16.70 10.53
N LEU A 62 1.23 -17.85 10.91
CA LEU A 62 -0.22 -18.04 10.94
C LEU A 62 -0.87 -17.01 11.88
N ASN A 63 -2.08 -16.59 11.55
CA ASN A 63 -2.83 -15.57 12.28
C ASN A 63 -2.09 -14.23 12.47
N GLN A 64 -1.14 -13.92 11.58
CA GLN A 64 -0.48 -12.61 11.55
C GLN A 64 -0.73 -11.88 10.24
N SER A 65 -0.98 -10.58 10.37
CA SER A 65 -1.05 -9.67 9.23
C SER A 65 0.34 -9.21 8.80
N CYS A 66 0.42 -8.64 7.60
CA CYS A 66 1.65 -8.02 7.14
C CYS A 66 2.02 -6.77 7.95
N VAL A 67 1.02 -6.04 8.46
CA VAL A 67 1.26 -4.97 9.45
C VAL A 67 2.07 -5.49 10.64
N LYS A 68 1.61 -6.58 11.28
CA LYS A 68 2.27 -7.13 12.46
C LYS A 68 3.60 -7.79 12.14
N THR A 69 3.68 -8.49 11.01
CA THR A 69 4.91 -9.16 10.55
C THR A 69 6.03 -8.16 10.32
N CYS A 70 5.79 -7.09 9.56
CA CYS A 70 6.79 -6.05 9.32
C CYS A 70 7.13 -5.30 10.61
N GLN A 71 6.13 -4.94 11.43
CA GLN A 71 6.35 -4.22 12.69
C GLN A 71 7.28 -4.99 13.64
N ARG A 72 7.11 -6.31 13.78
CA ARG A 72 7.97 -7.17 14.63
C ARG A 72 9.41 -7.24 14.13
N ALA A 73 9.63 -7.05 12.84
CA ALA A 73 10.95 -6.97 12.23
C ALA A 73 11.56 -5.54 12.29
N GLY A 74 10.89 -4.58 12.94
CA GLY A 74 11.34 -3.18 12.95
C GLY A 74 11.14 -2.47 11.62
N LEU A 75 10.18 -2.91 10.80
CA LEU A 75 9.85 -2.42 9.46
C LEU A 75 8.38 -1.94 9.40
N VAL A 76 7.99 -1.37 8.26
CA VAL A 76 6.59 -1.05 7.93
C VAL A 76 6.16 -1.80 6.68
N CYS A 77 4.89 -2.20 6.59
CA CYS A 77 4.34 -2.80 5.38
C CYS A 77 4.18 -1.74 4.29
N GLU A 78 4.64 -2.03 3.07
CA GLU A 78 4.57 -1.13 1.93
C GLU A 78 3.69 -1.75 0.82
N PRO A 79 2.41 -1.33 0.71
CA PRO A 79 1.48 -1.92 -0.23
C PRO A 79 1.86 -1.71 -1.70
N ALA A 80 2.61 -0.64 -2.03
CA ALA A 80 3.07 -0.39 -3.40
C ALA A 80 3.93 -1.55 -3.95
N PHE A 81 4.54 -2.34 -3.06
CA PHE A 81 5.42 -3.43 -3.47
C PHE A 81 4.73 -4.76 -3.77
N TYR A 82 3.42 -4.89 -3.51
CA TYR A 82 2.71 -6.15 -3.74
C TYR A 82 2.82 -6.66 -5.19
N HIS A 83 2.80 -5.75 -6.17
CA HIS A 83 2.95 -6.09 -7.59
C HIS A 83 4.28 -6.77 -7.93
N TYR A 84 5.34 -6.48 -7.18
CA TYR A 84 6.65 -7.10 -7.39
C TYR A 84 6.73 -8.49 -6.78
N ILE A 85 6.04 -8.72 -5.65
CA ILE A 85 6.14 -9.98 -4.89
C ILE A 85 5.07 -11.01 -5.28
N ASN A 86 4.00 -10.63 -5.98
CA ASN A 86 2.89 -11.51 -6.40
C ASN A 86 3.27 -12.46 -7.56
N ARG A 87 4.29 -13.30 -7.35
CA ARG A 87 4.81 -14.27 -8.32
C ARG A 87 5.40 -15.49 -7.62
N LYS A 88 5.42 -16.65 -8.28
CA LYS A 88 5.86 -17.94 -7.71
C LYS A 88 7.30 -17.89 -7.20
N GLU A 89 8.17 -17.18 -7.90
CA GLU A 89 9.61 -17.12 -7.63
C GLU A 89 9.91 -16.47 -6.26
N THR A 90 9.05 -15.57 -5.81
CA THR A 90 9.17 -14.95 -4.48
C THR A 90 8.98 -15.97 -3.36
N PHE A 91 8.06 -16.92 -3.52
CA PHE A 91 7.84 -17.99 -2.54
C PHE A 91 9.07 -18.89 -2.44
N HIS A 92 9.63 -19.29 -3.59
CA HIS A 92 10.86 -20.08 -3.62
C HIS A 92 12.05 -19.37 -2.96
N SER A 93 12.17 -18.05 -3.18
CA SER A 93 13.22 -17.24 -2.56
C SER A 93 13.11 -17.16 -1.02
N LEU A 94 11.94 -17.49 -0.47
CA LEU A 94 11.66 -17.60 0.95
C LEU A 94 11.58 -19.05 1.43
N GLU A 95 12.11 -20.00 0.65
CA GLU A 95 12.14 -21.44 0.96
C GLU A 95 10.73 -22.05 1.11
N LEU A 96 9.71 -21.41 0.54
CA LEU A 96 8.35 -21.93 0.46
C LEU A 96 8.18 -22.68 -0.87
N ALA A 97 8.43 -23.98 -0.83
CA ALA A 97 8.26 -24.84 -1.99
C ALA A 97 6.77 -25.08 -2.30
N CYS A 98 6.31 -24.51 -3.42
CA CYS A 98 4.95 -24.62 -3.94
C CYS A 98 4.74 -25.96 -4.66
N GLU A 99 3.73 -26.74 -4.27
CA GLU A 99 3.26 -27.91 -5.02
C GLU A 99 2.32 -27.49 -6.16
N GLY A 100 1.50 -26.45 -5.93
CA GLY A 100 0.62 -25.82 -6.90
C GLY A 100 0.71 -24.29 -6.86
N VAL A 101 0.20 -23.64 -7.91
CA VAL A 101 0.01 -22.18 -7.95
C VAL A 101 -1.43 -21.89 -8.31
N GLU A 102 -2.10 -21.13 -7.46
CA GLU A 102 -3.50 -20.76 -7.63
C GLU A 102 -3.64 -19.25 -7.75
N THR A 103 -4.54 -18.76 -8.59
CA THR A 103 -4.78 -17.31 -8.76
C THR A 103 -6.21 -16.98 -8.38
N GLN A 104 -6.41 -16.18 -7.33
CA GLN A 104 -7.73 -15.96 -6.74
C GLN A 104 -7.94 -14.48 -6.36
N VAL A 105 -9.20 -14.09 -6.15
CA VAL A 105 -9.61 -12.74 -5.72
C VAL A 105 -9.81 -12.75 -4.21
N ASN A 106 -8.77 -12.40 -3.45
CA ASN A 106 -8.85 -12.42 -1.98
C ASN A 106 -7.82 -11.49 -1.33
N HIS A 107 -8.26 -10.57 -0.46
CA HIS A 107 -7.40 -9.60 0.24
C HIS A 107 -6.26 -10.18 1.09
N ILE A 108 -6.28 -11.48 1.40
CA ILE A 108 -5.19 -12.17 2.13
C ILE A 108 -3.97 -12.41 1.22
N LEU A 109 -4.13 -12.44 -0.09
CA LEU A 109 -3.10 -12.84 -1.05
C LEU A 109 -2.13 -11.70 -1.40
N PRO A 110 -0.87 -12.02 -1.79
CA PRO A 110 -0.28 -13.34 -2.00
C PRO A 110 0.04 -14.09 -0.70
N ALA A 111 -0.20 -15.40 -0.68
CA ALA A 111 0.04 -16.22 0.50
C ALA A 111 0.27 -17.70 0.17
N PHE A 112 0.98 -18.39 1.05
CA PHE A 112 1.25 -19.81 0.97
C PHE A 112 0.24 -20.56 1.84
N LEU A 113 -0.58 -21.42 1.23
CA LEU A 113 -1.54 -22.28 1.91
C LEU A 113 -0.83 -23.53 2.43
N LEU A 114 -0.82 -23.76 3.75
CA LEU A 114 -0.05 -24.86 4.33
C LEU A 114 -0.58 -26.24 3.98
N GLU A 115 -1.90 -26.40 3.96
CA GLU A 115 -2.57 -27.70 3.84
C GLU A 115 -2.21 -28.41 2.53
N HIS A 116 -2.23 -27.68 1.42
CA HIS A 116 -1.93 -28.19 0.08
C HIS A 116 -0.58 -27.71 -0.46
N ARG A 117 0.18 -26.95 0.35
CA ARG A 117 1.44 -26.32 -0.06
C ARG A 117 1.32 -25.51 -1.35
N GLU A 118 0.21 -24.82 -1.50
CA GLU A 118 -0.11 -24.01 -2.68
C GLU A 118 0.35 -22.56 -2.51
N CYS A 119 0.88 -22.00 -3.58
CA CYS A 119 1.21 -20.58 -3.66
C CYS A 119 0.05 -19.83 -4.30
N CYS A 120 -0.72 -19.12 -3.48
CA CYS A 120 -1.90 -18.40 -3.91
C CYS A 120 -1.52 -16.95 -4.27
N LEU A 121 -1.75 -16.57 -5.53
CA LEU A 121 -1.50 -15.25 -6.09
C LEU A 121 -2.79 -14.43 -6.14
N GLN A 122 -2.66 -13.13 -5.94
CA GLN A 122 -3.76 -12.18 -6.11
C GLN A 122 -4.08 -11.97 -7.59
N LYS A 123 -5.35 -12.09 -7.95
CA LYS A 123 -5.87 -11.75 -9.28
C LYS A 123 -6.27 -10.28 -9.42
N GLU A 124 -6.83 -9.69 -8.36
CA GLU A 124 -7.35 -8.31 -8.35
C GLU A 124 -6.39 -7.38 -7.59
N PRO A 125 -5.59 -6.55 -8.28
CA PRO A 125 -4.57 -5.74 -7.61
C PRO A 125 -5.13 -4.74 -6.60
N LEU A 126 -6.38 -4.29 -6.77
CA LEU A 126 -7.03 -3.40 -5.81
C LEU A 126 -7.25 -4.05 -4.43
N LEU A 127 -7.17 -5.37 -4.33
CA LEU A 127 -7.34 -6.10 -3.07
C LEU A 127 -6.03 -6.35 -2.32
N PHE A 128 -4.88 -5.91 -2.84
CA PHE A 128 -3.65 -5.95 -2.08
C PHE A 128 -3.79 -5.19 -0.75
N SER A 129 -3.50 -5.86 0.37
CA SER A 129 -3.76 -5.30 1.69
C SER A 129 -2.69 -5.67 2.70
N CYS A 130 -2.18 -4.70 3.45
CA CYS A 130 -1.32 -4.99 4.61
C CYS A 130 -2.10 -5.61 5.78
N ALA A 131 -3.40 -5.29 5.88
CA ALA A 131 -4.29 -5.77 6.92
C ALA A 131 -4.78 -7.20 6.63
N GLY A 132 -5.43 -7.82 7.61
CA GLY A 132 -5.95 -9.18 7.50
C GLY A 132 -4.90 -10.25 7.82
N SER A 133 -5.37 -11.34 8.41
CA SER A 133 -4.60 -12.51 8.81
C SER A 133 -5.37 -13.77 8.47
N SER A 134 -4.68 -14.91 8.34
CA SER A 134 -5.32 -16.19 8.07
C SER A 134 -4.78 -17.28 8.99
N PRO A 135 -5.63 -18.20 9.48
CA PRO A 135 -5.17 -19.37 10.22
C PRO A 135 -4.56 -20.45 9.32
N GLN A 136 -4.80 -20.41 8.00
CA GLN A 136 -4.36 -21.42 7.05
C GLN A 136 -3.23 -20.95 6.13
N HIS A 137 -3.01 -19.63 6.02
CA HIS A 137 -2.06 -19.07 5.08
C HIS A 137 -0.91 -18.33 5.78
N ARG A 138 0.32 -18.53 5.28
CA ARG A 138 1.46 -17.63 5.53
C ARG A 138 1.51 -16.58 4.44
N ARG A 139 1.28 -15.33 4.78
CA ARG A 139 1.23 -14.22 3.82
C ARG A 139 2.64 -13.82 3.39
N LEU A 140 2.80 -13.51 2.11
CA LEU A 140 3.99 -12.80 1.64
C LEU A 140 3.80 -11.31 1.91
N CYS A 141 4.64 -10.77 2.78
CA CYS A 141 4.53 -9.41 3.27
C CYS A 141 5.62 -8.53 2.67
N PRO A 142 5.24 -7.51 1.88
CA PRO A 142 6.19 -6.52 1.40
C PRO A 142 6.45 -5.52 2.51
N CYS A 143 7.63 -5.57 3.09
CA CYS A 143 8.07 -4.62 4.10
C CYS A 143 9.08 -3.63 3.51
N ARG A 144 9.26 -2.50 4.19
CA ARG A 144 10.37 -1.57 3.97
C ARG A 144 10.86 -0.97 5.27
N ASP A 145 12.06 -0.43 5.24
CA ASP A 145 12.59 0.37 6.32
C ASP A 145 11.94 1.77 6.39
N TYR A 146 12.29 2.50 7.43
CA TYR A 146 11.88 3.89 7.63
C TYR A 146 12.95 4.69 8.37
N ARG A 147 12.85 6.01 8.30
CA ARG A 147 13.69 6.95 9.05
C ARG A 147 13.12 7.16 10.45
N ALA A 148 13.96 7.10 11.48
CA ALA A 148 13.53 7.35 12.86
C ALA A 148 12.85 8.73 12.97
N GLY A 149 11.67 8.79 13.60
CA GLY A 149 10.85 10.00 13.67
C GLY A 149 10.07 10.35 12.40
N GLN A 150 10.23 9.60 11.30
CA GLN A 150 9.54 9.82 10.03
C GLN A 150 9.21 8.48 9.33
N VAL A 151 8.17 7.80 9.83
CA VAL A 151 7.77 6.46 9.35
C VAL A 151 7.34 6.46 7.87
N ALA A 152 6.84 7.60 7.37
CA ALA A 152 6.39 7.73 5.99
C ALA A 152 7.51 7.52 4.97
N LEU A 153 8.77 7.83 5.31
CA LEU A 153 9.91 7.77 4.38
C LEU A 153 10.84 6.60 4.72
N CYS A 154 11.18 5.79 3.73
CA CYS A 154 12.33 4.90 3.78
C CYS A 154 13.64 5.69 3.81
N ARG A 155 14.77 5.03 4.12
CA ARG A 155 16.09 5.68 4.15
C ARG A 155 16.47 6.28 2.80
N ASP A 156 16.07 5.63 1.71
CA ASP A 156 16.41 6.02 0.33
C ASP A 156 15.23 6.70 -0.41
N CYS A 157 14.27 7.26 0.32
CA CYS A 157 13.03 7.82 -0.25
C CYS A 157 13.09 9.32 -0.58
N LEU A 158 14.29 9.93 -0.59
CA LEU A 158 14.54 11.36 -0.82
C LEU A 158 15.58 11.59 -1.91
#